data_AF-A0A1T5KYC6-F1
#
_entry.id   AF-A0A1T5KYC6-F1
#
_cell.length_a   1.000
_cell.length_b   1.000
_cell.length_c   1.000
_cell.angle_alpha   90.00
_cell.angle_beta   90.00
_cell.angle_gamma   90.00
#
_symmetry.space_group_name_H-M   'P 1'
#
loop_
_entity.id
_entity.type
_entity.pdbx_description
1 polymer ?
#
loop_
_entity_poly.entity_id
_entity_poly.type
_entity_poly.pdbx_seq_one_letter_code
_entity_poly.pdbx_strand_id
1 'polypeptide(L)'
;MKIVDNIILDFNFYFAGIFDDCVKKEVEFLECFLSENSQLVFMELECNLYPKLDSEITGVSEEIKKIVLENTILKTKEKLFDLYYETGEDEQFYWYAPKNKEEIIQVIEKDCDSYSCLVLKKGKELEDYDYLLDKVENLTFKDSITTTALIIHEKIENSFKIDIRPKIEKLIKY
;
A
#
# COMPACT_ATOMS: atom_id res chain seq x y z
N MET A 1 4.37 20.79 4.64
CA MET A 1 3.85 19.76 3.71
C MET A 1 3.02 20.48 2.65
N LYS A 2 3.45 20.47 1.39
CA LYS A 2 2.67 21.05 0.29
C LYS A 2 1.88 19.90 -0.34
N ILE A 3 0.59 19.80 -0.03
CA ILE A 3 -0.31 18.97 -0.82
C ILE A 3 -0.36 19.62 -2.21
N VAL A 4 0.15 18.94 -3.23
CA VAL A 4 -0.08 19.36 -4.61
C VAL A 4 -1.46 18.86 -4.98
N ASP A 5 -2.36 19.78 -5.31
CA ASP A 5 -3.79 19.52 -5.53
C ASP A 5 -4.09 18.45 -6.59
N ASN A 6 -5.14 17.68 -6.28
CA ASN A 6 -5.89 16.73 -7.11
C ASN A 6 -5.69 16.87 -8.62
N ILE A 7 -5.11 15.84 -9.25
CA ILE A 7 -5.32 15.57 -10.67
C ILE A 7 -6.23 14.35 -10.75
N ILE A 8 -7.49 14.62 -11.06
CA ILE A 8 -8.49 13.60 -11.40
C ILE A 8 -8.23 13.23 -12.86
N LEU A 9 -7.78 11.99 -13.09
CA LEU A 9 -7.95 11.29 -14.35
C LEU A 9 -8.61 9.98 -13.98
N ASP A 10 -9.92 9.88 -14.26
CA ASP A 10 -10.82 8.74 -14.07
C ASP A 10 -10.52 7.83 -12.85
N PHE A 11 -11.30 8.00 -11.79
CA PHE A 11 -11.35 7.17 -10.57
C PHE A 11 -10.09 7.07 -9.71
N ASN A 12 -8.98 7.74 -10.08
CA ASN A 12 -7.72 7.69 -9.33
C ASN A 12 -7.35 9.05 -8.71
N PHE A 13 -7.02 9.05 -7.41
CA PHE A 13 -6.42 10.20 -6.73
C PHE A 13 -4.91 10.01 -6.60
N TYR A 14 -4.14 11.06 -6.91
CA TYR A 14 -2.68 11.04 -6.83
C TYR A 14 -2.19 11.99 -5.72
N PHE A 15 -1.37 11.44 -4.82
CA PHE A 15 -0.71 12.21 -3.78
C PHE A 15 0.79 12.20 -3.97
N ALA A 16 1.33 13.30 -4.50
CA ALA A 16 2.76 13.51 -4.73
C ALA A 16 3.43 14.13 -3.49
N GLY A 17 4.56 13.57 -3.05
CA GLY A 17 5.45 14.20 -2.04
C GLY A 17 4.85 14.33 -0.63
N ILE A 18 3.88 13.47 -0.25
CA ILE A 18 3.34 13.46 1.12
C ILE A 18 4.33 12.86 2.12
N PHE A 19 5.13 11.88 1.69
CA PHE A 19 5.88 11.01 2.58
C PHE A 19 7.41 11.18 2.48
N ASP A 20 7.91 12.40 2.27
CA ASP A 20 9.35 12.67 2.42
C ASP A 20 9.81 12.23 3.83
N ASP A 21 10.39 11.03 3.91
CA ASP A 21 11.07 10.34 5.01
C ASP A 21 10.34 10.18 6.36
N CYS A 22 9.00 10.19 6.40
CA CYS A 22 8.27 10.03 7.66
C CYS A 22 7.23 8.90 7.65
N VAL A 23 7.70 7.66 7.88
CA VAL A 23 6.84 6.47 8.01
C VAL A 23 5.70 6.67 9.01
N LYS A 24 5.94 7.38 10.12
CA LYS A 24 4.88 7.66 11.10
C LYS A 24 3.70 8.44 10.50
N LYS A 25 3.98 9.46 9.68
CA LYS A 25 2.93 10.23 8.99
C LYS A 25 2.24 9.40 7.92
N GLU A 26 2.97 8.50 7.28
CA GLU A 26 2.40 7.55 6.35
C GLU A 26 1.42 6.60 7.02
N VAL A 27 1.79 6.05 8.16
CA VAL A 27 0.89 5.22 8.98
C VAL A 27 -0.34 6.02 9.43
N GLU A 28 -0.17 7.25 9.92
CA GLU A 28 -1.30 8.11 10.29
C GLU A 28 -2.22 8.43 9.11
N PHE A 29 -1.65 8.59 7.91
CA PHE A 29 -2.41 8.76 6.68
C PHE A 29 -3.21 7.49 6.34
N LEU A 30 -2.57 6.32 6.36
CA LEU A 30 -3.25 5.04 6.10
C LEU A 30 -4.34 4.73 7.15
N GLU A 31 -4.12 5.11 8.41
CA GLU A 31 -5.11 5.01 9.47
C GLU A 31 -6.40 5.80 9.17
N CYS A 32 -6.35 6.84 8.31
CA CYS A 32 -7.57 7.54 7.89
C CYS A 32 -8.54 6.65 7.10
N PHE A 33 -8.02 5.64 6.41
CA PHE A 33 -8.84 4.70 5.63
C PHE A 33 -9.51 3.66 6.51
N LEU A 34 -9.04 3.48 7.75
CA LEU A 34 -9.56 2.48 8.65
C LEU A 34 -10.87 2.91 9.32
N SER A 35 -11.70 1.90 9.54
CA SER A 35 -12.89 1.87 10.39
C SER A 35 -12.71 0.78 11.45
N GLU A 36 -13.61 0.71 12.43
CA GLU A 36 -13.52 -0.26 13.54
C GLU A 36 -13.39 -1.73 13.06
N ASN A 37 -14.03 -2.06 11.93
CA ASN A 37 -14.09 -3.41 11.37
C ASN A 37 -13.27 -3.60 10.10
N SER A 38 -12.35 -2.67 9.77
CA SER A 38 -11.43 -2.84 8.66
C SER A 38 -10.00 -3.09 9.11
N GLN A 39 -9.16 -3.50 8.18
CA GLN A 39 -7.74 -3.76 8.33
C GLN A 39 -7.00 -3.39 7.04
N LEU A 40 -5.70 -3.12 7.18
CA LEU A 40 -4.80 -3.01 6.04
C LEU A 40 -4.31 -4.40 5.67
N VAL A 41 -4.31 -4.71 4.37
CA VAL A 41 -3.77 -5.95 3.83
C VAL A 41 -2.71 -5.61 2.80
N PHE A 42 -1.48 -5.98 3.08
CA PHE A 42 -0.34 -5.75 2.19
C PHE A 42 -0.09 -6.97 1.31
N MET A 43 0.60 -6.73 0.19
CA MET A 43 1.02 -7.76 -0.74
C MET A 43 2.53 -7.95 -0.64
N GLU A 44 3.00 -9.21 -0.64
CA GLU A 44 4.41 -9.57 -0.79
C GLU A 44 4.58 -10.70 -1.82
N LEU A 45 5.67 -10.66 -2.58
CA LEU A 45 6.03 -11.70 -3.54
C LEU A 45 6.91 -12.78 -2.89
N GLU A 46 6.69 -14.05 -3.26
CA GLU A 46 7.46 -15.18 -2.74
C GLU A 46 8.96 -15.04 -3.00
N CYS A 47 9.35 -14.44 -4.13
CA CYS A 47 10.74 -14.22 -4.50
C CYS A 47 11.48 -13.29 -3.52
N ASN A 48 10.76 -12.39 -2.85
CA ASN A 48 11.32 -11.51 -1.81
C ASN A 48 11.49 -12.25 -0.47
N LEU A 49 10.60 -13.22 -0.18
CA LEU A 49 10.66 -14.06 1.03
C LEU A 49 11.75 -15.16 0.95
N TYR A 50 11.99 -15.66 -0.27
CA TYR A 50 12.91 -16.74 -0.57
C TYR A 50 13.78 -16.37 -1.78
N PRO A 51 14.70 -15.38 -1.62
CA PRO A 51 15.59 -15.00 -2.71
C PRO A 51 16.43 -16.21 -3.15
N LYS A 52 16.64 -16.35 -4.47
CA LYS A 52 17.47 -17.42 -5.02
C LYS A 52 18.92 -17.19 -4.61
N LEU A 53 19.62 -18.28 -4.27
CA LEU A 53 20.91 -18.36 -3.55
C LEU A 53 22.09 -17.51 -4.07
N ASP A 54 21.97 -16.83 -5.21
CA ASP A 54 23.04 -15.99 -5.78
C ASP A 54 22.81 -14.47 -5.59
N SER A 55 21.71 -14.04 -4.95
CA SER A 55 21.47 -12.62 -4.63
C SER A 55 21.72 -12.35 -3.14
N GLU A 56 22.96 -12.07 -2.77
CA GLU A 56 23.35 -11.70 -1.38
C GLU A 56 22.70 -10.39 -0.86
N ILE A 57 21.84 -9.73 -1.64
CA ILE A 57 21.46 -8.32 -1.41
C ILE A 57 19.94 -8.05 -1.36
N THR A 58 19.05 -8.98 -1.70
CA THR A 58 17.64 -8.59 -2.02
C THR A 58 16.53 -9.36 -1.30
N GLY A 59 16.80 -9.96 -0.13
CA GLY A 59 15.76 -10.61 0.68
C GLY A 59 15.14 -9.67 1.72
N VAL A 60 13.89 -9.92 2.11
CA VAL A 60 13.29 -9.25 3.29
C VAL A 60 13.97 -9.73 4.58
N SER A 61 13.93 -8.92 5.64
CA SER A 61 14.44 -9.34 6.95
C SER A 61 13.63 -10.51 7.52
N GLU A 62 14.21 -11.29 8.43
CA GLU A 62 13.51 -12.42 9.06
C GLU A 62 12.30 -11.96 9.90
N GLU A 63 12.34 -10.75 10.46
CA GLU A 63 11.21 -10.14 11.16
C GLU A 63 10.04 -9.88 10.21
N ILE A 64 10.30 -9.27 9.05
CA ILE A 64 9.29 -9.02 8.03
C ILE A 64 8.75 -10.33 7.46
N LYS A 65 9.64 -11.28 7.14
CA LYS A 65 9.25 -12.61 6.69
C LYS A 65 8.31 -13.29 7.67
N LYS A 66 8.58 -13.18 8.96
CA LYS A 66 7.71 -13.71 10.01
C LYS A 66 6.33 -13.03 9.99
N ILE A 67 6.28 -11.70 9.92
CA ILE A 67 5.02 -10.94 9.81
C ILE A 67 4.22 -11.41 8.60
N VAL A 68 4.85 -11.51 7.43
CA VAL A 68 4.18 -11.95 6.20
C VAL A 68 3.61 -13.35 6.38
N LEU A 69 4.44 -14.33 6.77
CA LEU A 69 4.02 -15.73 6.84
C LEU A 69 2.99 -16.00 7.94
N GLU A 70 3.12 -15.38 9.12
CA GLU A 70 2.20 -15.59 10.24
C GLU A 70 0.86 -14.86 10.07
N ASN A 71 0.84 -13.78 9.29
CA ASN A 71 -0.34 -12.94 9.09
C ASN A 71 -0.93 -13.06 7.69
N THR A 72 -0.48 -14.02 6.88
CA THR A 72 -1.02 -14.28 5.54
C THR A 72 -2.49 -14.68 5.65
N ILE A 73 -3.35 -13.94 4.93
CA ILE A 73 -4.77 -14.24 4.78
C ILE A 73 -5.06 -15.01 3.49
N LEU A 74 -4.27 -14.78 2.44
CA LEU A 74 -4.36 -15.51 1.18
C LEU A 74 -2.98 -15.68 0.55
N LYS A 75 -2.70 -16.90 0.09
CA LYS A 75 -1.52 -17.25 -0.71
C LYS A 75 -2.01 -17.75 -2.06
N THR A 76 -1.69 -17.06 -3.15
CA THR A 76 -2.22 -17.37 -4.50
C THR A 76 -1.18 -17.17 -5.59
N LYS A 77 -1.34 -17.82 -6.74
CA LYS A 77 -0.59 -17.53 -7.98
C LYS A 77 -1.37 -16.64 -8.93
N GLU A 78 -2.65 -16.43 -8.67
CA GLU A 78 -3.51 -15.60 -9.51
C GLU A 78 -3.25 -14.13 -9.23
N LYS A 79 -3.00 -13.35 -10.29
CA LYS A 79 -2.96 -11.90 -10.21
C LYS A 79 -4.40 -11.39 -10.06
N LEU A 80 -4.80 -11.09 -8.82
CA LEU A 80 -6.16 -10.66 -8.48
C LEU A 80 -6.46 -9.20 -8.85
N PHE A 81 -5.42 -8.37 -8.95
CA PHE A 81 -5.54 -6.95 -9.23
C PHE A 81 -4.52 -6.54 -10.30
N ASP A 82 -4.85 -5.51 -11.06
CA ASP A 82 -3.93 -4.89 -12.02
C ASP A 82 -2.91 -4.03 -11.29
N LEU A 83 -1.96 -4.70 -10.62
CA LEU A 83 -0.86 -4.08 -9.89
C LEU A 83 0.14 -3.45 -10.87
N TYR A 84 0.75 -2.33 -10.47
CA TYR A 84 1.65 -1.51 -11.31
C TYR A 84 2.96 -2.20 -11.71
N TYR A 85 3.32 -3.32 -11.07
CA TYR A 85 4.51 -4.11 -11.39
C TYR A 85 4.17 -5.37 -12.21
N GLU A 86 5.09 -5.70 -13.11
CA GLU A 86 5.10 -6.97 -13.83
C GLU A 86 5.66 -8.06 -12.90
N THR A 87 4.96 -9.19 -12.84
CA THR A 87 5.36 -10.37 -12.07
C THR A 87 5.70 -11.52 -13.01
N GLY A 88 6.63 -12.38 -12.61
CA GLY A 88 6.95 -13.58 -13.38
C GLY A 88 5.78 -14.58 -13.44
N GLU A 89 5.72 -15.38 -14.50
CA GLU A 89 4.62 -16.35 -14.76
C GLU A 89 4.45 -17.43 -13.65
N ASP A 90 5.42 -17.57 -12.75
CA ASP A 90 5.43 -18.54 -11.66
C ASP A 90 5.45 -17.92 -10.25
N GLU A 91 5.27 -16.61 -10.14
CA GLU A 91 5.33 -15.93 -8.85
C GLU A 91 4.09 -16.16 -8.00
N GLN A 92 4.33 -16.22 -6.70
CA GLN A 92 3.29 -16.43 -5.71
C GLN A 92 3.13 -15.19 -4.84
N PHE A 93 1.89 -14.75 -4.72
CA PHE A 93 1.47 -13.57 -3.98
C PHE A 93 1.03 -13.99 -2.58
N TYR A 94 1.52 -13.24 -1.59
CA TYR A 94 1.14 -13.32 -0.20
C TYR A 94 0.39 -12.06 0.16
N TRP A 95 -0.91 -12.18 0.41
CA TRP A 95 -1.72 -11.11 0.99
C TRP A 95 -1.77 -11.32 2.49
N TYR A 96 -1.30 -10.34 3.27
CA TYR A 96 -1.14 -10.46 4.71
C TYR A 96 -1.59 -9.20 5.44
N ALA A 97 -2.13 -9.37 6.65
CA ALA A 97 -2.69 -8.28 7.44
C ALA A 97 -1.89 -8.04 8.72
N PRO A 98 -1.04 -6.99 8.79
CA PRO A 98 -0.36 -6.59 10.02
C PRO A 98 -1.35 -6.43 11.18
N LYS A 99 -1.00 -6.96 12.35
CA LYS A 99 -1.90 -7.05 13.50
C LYS A 99 -2.00 -5.77 14.32
N ASN A 100 -0.98 -4.92 14.22
CA ASN A 100 -0.85 -3.73 15.05
C ASN A 100 -0.03 -2.65 14.35
N LYS A 101 -0.04 -1.44 14.93
CA LYS A 101 0.65 -0.26 14.39
C LYS A 101 2.16 -0.47 14.19
N GLU A 102 2.80 -1.22 15.08
CA GLU A 102 4.23 -1.49 15.00
C GLU A 102 4.57 -2.35 13.78
N GLU A 103 3.79 -3.39 13.52
CA GLU A 103 3.95 -4.21 12.31
C GLU A 103 3.69 -3.41 11.02
N ILE A 104 2.73 -2.47 11.03
CA ILE A 104 2.48 -1.58 9.89
C ILE A 104 3.71 -0.69 9.65
N ILE A 105 4.29 -0.11 10.71
CA ILE A 105 5.52 0.70 10.60
C ILE A 105 6.64 -0.13 9.99
N GLN A 106 6.87 -1.35 10.48
CA GLN A 106 7.95 -2.23 9.98
C GLN A 106 7.76 -2.59 8.50
N VAL A 107 6.54 -2.88 8.08
CA VAL A 107 6.22 -3.16 6.67
C VAL A 107 6.53 -1.95 5.78
N ILE A 108 6.12 -0.75 6.19
CA ILE A 108 6.36 0.48 5.41
C ILE A 108 7.83 0.88 5.44
N GLU A 109 8.55 0.67 6.53
CA GLU A 109 10.01 0.91 6.60
C GLU A 109 10.78 -0.01 5.66
N LYS A 110 10.36 -1.27 5.53
CA LYS A 110 10.94 -2.22 4.57
C LYS A 110 10.65 -1.79 3.14
N ASP A 111 9.40 -1.44 2.85
CA ASP A 111 8.91 -1.06 1.52
C ASP A 111 8.81 0.46 1.38
N CYS A 112 9.86 1.17 1.81
CA CYS A 112 9.91 2.63 1.85
C CYS A 112 9.50 3.27 0.52
N ASP A 113 9.82 2.58 -0.57
CA ASP A 113 9.77 3.09 -1.92
C ASP A 113 8.42 2.74 -2.61
N SER A 114 7.92 1.51 -2.42
CA SER A 114 6.69 1.06 -3.07
C SER A 114 6.00 -0.08 -2.34
N TYR A 115 4.68 -0.05 -2.26
CA TYR A 115 3.85 -1.17 -1.80
C TYR A 115 2.45 -1.12 -2.41
N SER A 116 1.77 -2.27 -2.37
CA SER A 116 0.33 -2.38 -2.62
C SER A 116 -0.39 -2.77 -1.34
N CYS A 117 -1.45 -2.04 -1.00
CA CYS A 117 -2.21 -2.24 0.23
C CYS A 117 -3.72 -2.13 -0.03
N LEU A 118 -4.50 -3.11 0.44
CA LEU A 118 -5.96 -3.05 0.45
C LEU A 118 -6.46 -2.57 1.80
N VAL A 119 -7.53 -1.78 1.75
CA VAL A 119 -8.37 -1.49 2.90
C VAL A 119 -9.53 -2.47 2.85
N LEU A 120 -9.50 -3.47 3.73
CA LEU A 120 -10.43 -4.60 3.67
C LEU A 120 -11.23 -4.73 4.97
N LYS A 121 -12.52 -5.03 4.87
CA LYS A 121 -13.34 -5.40 6.03
C LYS A 121 -12.92 -6.77 6.56
N LYS A 122 -12.76 -6.90 7.87
CA LYS A 122 -12.34 -8.17 8.51
C LYS A 122 -13.31 -9.31 8.15
N GLY A 123 -12.76 -10.44 7.70
CA GLY A 123 -13.52 -11.63 7.31
C GLY A 123 -14.16 -11.57 5.92
N LYS A 124 -13.84 -10.56 5.10
CA LYS A 124 -14.24 -10.49 3.69
C LYS A 124 -13.16 -11.05 2.76
N GLU A 125 -13.58 -11.42 1.55
CA GLU A 125 -12.70 -11.81 0.45
C GLU A 125 -11.93 -10.59 -0.09
N LEU A 126 -10.78 -10.78 -0.72
CA LEU A 126 -9.92 -9.65 -1.12
C LEU A 126 -10.60 -8.73 -2.14
N GLU A 127 -11.41 -9.31 -3.01
CA GLU A 127 -12.21 -8.65 -4.04
C GLU A 127 -13.26 -7.69 -3.43
N ASP A 128 -13.55 -7.84 -2.13
CA ASP A 128 -14.41 -6.98 -1.32
C ASP A 128 -13.68 -5.81 -0.64
N TYR A 129 -12.52 -5.41 -1.16
CA TYR A 129 -11.79 -4.23 -0.69
C TYR A 129 -12.62 -2.94 -0.84
N ASP A 130 -12.44 -1.99 0.08
CA ASP A 130 -13.03 -0.65 0.00
C ASP A 130 -12.11 0.29 -0.82
N TYR A 131 -10.79 0.17 -0.61
CA TYR A 131 -9.75 0.90 -1.34
C TYR A 131 -8.56 0.01 -1.67
N LEU A 132 -7.95 0.19 -2.84
CA LEU A 132 -6.62 -0.31 -3.18
C LEU A 132 -5.68 0.90 -3.23
N LEU A 133 -4.58 0.82 -2.50
CA LEU A 133 -3.60 1.88 -2.29
C LEU A 133 -2.25 1.40 -2.84
N ASP A 134 -1.77 2.04 -3.91
CA ASP A 134 -0.49 1.71 -4.53
C ASP A 134 0.49 2.86 -4.39
N LYS A 135 1.54 2.64 -3.60
CA LYS A 135 2.67 3.56 -3.52
C LYS A 135 3.66 3.21 -4.62
N VAL A 136 3.94 4.18 -5.48
CA VAL A 136 4.86 4.03 -6.61
C VAL A 136 5.91 5.12 -6.60
N GLU A 137 7.13 4.78 -7.03
CA GLU A 137 8.21 5.75 -7.24
C GLU A 137 8.31 6.21 -8.69
N ASN A 138 9.03 7.31 -8.88
CA ASN A 138 9.48 7.78 -10.19
C ASN A 138 8.34 8.05 -11.19
N LEU A 139 7.17 8.43 -10.68
CA LEU A 139 6.03 8.79 -11.53
C LEU A 139 6.35 10.10 -12.27
N THR A 140 6.55 10.01 -13.58
CA THR A 140 6.69 11.20 -14.42
C THR A 140 5.31 11.72 -14.78
N PHE A 141 4.97 12.93 -14.31
CA PHE A 141 3.68 13.55 -14.58
C PHE A 141 3.86 14.96 -15.14
N LYS A 142 3.30 15.23 -16.32
CA LYS A 142 3.35 16.54 -17.01
C LYS A 142 4.74 17.17 -16.98
N ASP A 143 5.73 16.42 -17.47
CA ASP A 143 7.14 16.85 -17.56
C ASP A 143 7.81 17.17 -16.21
N SER A 144 7.16 16.85 -15.08
CA SER A 144 7.71 16.94 -13.73
C SER A 144 7.97 15.54 -13.19
N ILE A 145 9.21 15.28 -12.76
CA ILE A 145 9.57 14.04 -12.07
C ILE A 145 8.97 14.14 -10.66
N THR A 146 8.01 13.28 -10.36
CA THR A 146 7.51 13.08 -9.00
C THR A 146 8.30 11.94 -8.37
N THR A 147 8.92 12.19 -7.22
CA THR A 147 9.77 11.21 -6.53
C THR A 147 8.95 9.99 -6.08
N THR A 148 7.78 10.23 -5.45
CA THR A 148 6.89 9.18 -4.95
C THR A 148 5.44 9.65 -5.03
N ALA A 149 4.53 8.76 -5.43
CA ALA A 149 3.10 8.99 -5.49
C ALA A 149 2.32 7.86 -4.82
N LEU A 150 1.26 8.18 -4.07
CA LEU A 150 0.25 7.22 -3.66
C LEU A 150 -0.97 7.33 -4.58
N ILE A 151 -1.28 6.22 -5.25
CA ILE A 151 -2.44 6.04 -6.10
C ILE A 151 -3.54 5.40 -5.27
N ILE A 152 -4.74 5.97 -5.30
CA ILE A 152 -5.90 5.46 -4.58
C ILE A 152 -6.96 5.03 -5.59
N HIS A 153 -7.28 3.75 -5.55
CA HIS A 153 -8.37 3.13 -6.29
C HIS A 153 -9.56 2.92 -5.36
N GLU A 154 -10.70 3.53 -5.68
CA GLU A 154 -11.93 3.39 -4.89
C GLU A 154 -12.82 2.28 -5.48
N LYS A 155 -13.34 1.37 -4.65
CA LYS A 155 -14.38 0.45 -5.12
C LYS A 155 -15.73 1.14 -5.33
N ILE A 156 -16.03 2.13 -4.49
CA ILE A 156 -17.23 2.97 -4.58
C ILE A 156 -16.81 4.38 -4.98
N GLU A 157 -17.34 4.86 -6.10
CA GLU A 157 -17.02 6.19 -6.63
C GLU A 157 -17.27 7.30 -5.60
N ASN A 158 -16.32 8.22 -5.47
CA ASN A 158 -16.35 9.38 -4.56
C ASN A 158 -16.27 9.04 -3.05
N SER A 159 -16.07 7.78 -2.67
CA SER A 159 -15.97 7.36 -1.27
C SER A 159 -14.79 8.02 -0.54
N PHE A 160 -13.62 8.13 -1.18
CA PHE A 160 -12.46 8.88 -0.73
C PHE A 160 -12.81 10.34 -0.42
N LYS A 161 -13.49 11.03 -1.35
CA LYS A 161 -13.82 12.45 -1.19
C LYS A 161 -14.77 12.67 0.00
N ILE A 162 -15.68 11.74 0.24
CA ILE A 162 -16.72 11.84 1.27
C ILE A 162 -16.17 11.39 2.63
N ASP A 163 -15.49 10.24 2.67
CA ASP A 163 -15.16 9.53 3.92
C ASP A 163 -13.72 9.78 4.38
N ILE A 164 -12.77 9.90 3.44
CA ILE A 164 -11.33 9.88 3.75
C ILE A 164 -10.72 11.27 3.71
N ARG A 165 -10.98 12.05 2.65
CA ARG A 165 -10.45 13.40 2.47
C ARG A 165 -10.70 14.31 3.68
N PRO A 166 -11.90 14.34 4.30
CA PRO A 166 -12.10 15.18 5.49
C PRO A 166 -11.27 14.75 6.71
N LYS A 167 -10.88 13.46 6.81
CA LYS A 167 -9.99 12.98 7.86
C LYS A 167 -8.55 13.43 7.60
N ILE A 168 -8.08 13.28 6.36
CA ILE A 168 -6.76 13.75 5.93
C ILE A 168 -6.62 15.27 6.15
N GLU A 169 -7.60 16.07 5.74
CA GLU A 169 -7.57 17.53 5.92
C GLU A 169 -7.43 17.96 7.40
N LYS A 170 -7.87 17.13 8.35
CA LYS A 170 -7.66 17.38 9.78
C LYS A 170 -6.23 17.08 10.23
N LEU A 171 -5.59 16.05 9.67
CA LEU A 171 -4.19 15.72 9.96
C LEU A 171 -3.24 16.83 9.49
N ILE A 172 -3.58 17.54 8.41
CA ILE A 172 -2.68 18.50 7.75
C ILE A 172 -2.86 19.94 8.27
N LYS A 173 -3.93 20.22 9.03
CA LYS A 173 -4.22 21.55 9.58
C LYS A 173 -3.39 21.94 10.82
N TYR A 174 -2.27 21.27 11.05
CA TYR A 174 -1.27 21.55 12.09
C TYR A 174 0.15 21.50 11.51
#